data_AF-A0A8J2K2S0-F1
#
_entry.id   AF-A0A8J2K2S0-F1
#
_cell.length_a   1.000
_cell.length_b   1.000
_cell.length_c   1.000
_cell.angle_alpha   90.00
_cell.angle_beta   90.00
_cell.angle_gamma   90.00
#
_symmetry.space_group_name_H-M   'P 1'
#
loop_
_entity.id
_entity.type
_entity.pdbx_description
1 polymer ?
#
loop_
_entity_poly.entity_id
_entity_poly.type
_entity_poly.pdbx_seq_one_letter_code
_entity_poly.pdbx_strand_id
1 'polypeptide(L)'
;MPRHTSREIILIHGSLTTVDPGDINATINMLKSYGIRCSVISLAAEVRACKTLTKKTGGAFGVILDDGHFRDLLHEHVEPPPMSVAAESSLIQMGFPQRNQEEHSAMCLCHADDPSKCKLSTGGYICPKCLNKCCELPTECKSCGLTMVSAPHLARSFLHIFPLDPFEELPAADILCFGCDRPVTVDSAKHVYMCKMCRYRFCLECDLFLHEILHSCPGCSVTPVTSSDTTFIAQN
;
A
#
# COMPACT_ATOMS: atom_id res chain seq x y z
N MET A 1 -1.12 3.52 -20.14
CA MET A 1 -0.45 3.60 -18.82
C MET A 1 0.89 4.28 -18.99
N PRO A 2 1.22 5.29 -18.16
CA PRO A 2 2.53 5.94 -18.18
C PRO A 2 3.69 4.95 -17.95
N ARG A 3 4.93 5.40 -18.15
CA ARG A 3 6.13 4.56 -17.94
C ARG A 3 6.53 4.45 -16.47
N HIS A 4 6.19 5.45 -15.65
CA HIS A 4 6.51 5.51 -14.23
C HIS A 4 5.61 4.68 -13.31
N THR A 5 4.50 4.15 -13.84
CA THR A 5 3.58 3.32 -13.04
C THR A 5 4.09 1.90 -12.99
N SER A 6 4.11 1.26 -11.81
CA SER A 6 4.27 -0.19 -11.75
C SER A 6 3.11 -0.85 -12.49
N ARG A 7 3.44 -1.88 -13.29
CA ARG A 7 2.45 -2.63 -14.07
C ARG A 7 2.43 -4.03 -13.54
N GLU A 8 1.39 -4.34 -12.81
CA GLU A 8 1.27 -5.58 -12.05
C GLU A 8 0.00 -6.32 -12.46
N ILE A 9 0.12 -7.64 -12.61
CA ILE A 9 -1.00 -8.54 -12.87
C ILE A 9 -0.96 -9.63 -11.81
N ILE A 10 -2.04 -9.78 -11.07
CA ILE A 10 -2.25 -10.90 -10.15
C ILE A 10 -3.27 -11.84 -10.79
N LEU A 11 -2.84 -13.07 -11.10
CA LEU A 11 -3.68 -14.09 -11.69
C LEU A 11 -4.04 -15.14 -10.65
N ILE A 12 -5.33 -15.27 -10.32
CA ILE A 12 -5.84 -16.38 -9.52
C ILE A 12 -6.21 -17.50 -10.50
N HIS A 13 -5.45 -18.60 -10.49
CA HIS A 13 -5.59 -19.70 -11.43
C HIS A 13 -6.15 -20.95 -10.76
N GLY A 14 -7.35 -21.36 -11.17
CA GLY A 14 -8.04 -22.51 -10.60
C GLY A 14 -7.95 -23.82 -11.37
N SER A 15 -7.40 -23.78 -12.58
CA SER A 15 -7.30 -24.95 -13.45
C SER A 15 -5.90 -25.54 -13.39
N LEU A 16 -5.76 -26.80 -13.80
CA LEU A 16 -4.45 -27.43 -14.05
C LEU A 16 -3.98 -27.24 -15.49
N THR A 17 -4.91 -26.88 -16.38
CA THR A 17 -4.68 -26.75 -17.82
C THR A 17 -5.13 -25.37 -18.30
N THR A 18 -4.26 -24.72 -19.06
CA THR A 18 -4.59 -23.54 -19.86
C THR A 18 -4.76 -23.96 -21.32
N VAL A 19 -5.76 -23.40 -22.00
CA VAL A 19 -6.04 -23.67 -23.41
C VAL A 19 -5.90 -22.37 -24.17
N ASP A 20 -4.65 -22.06 -24.51
CA ASP A 20 -4.29 -20.85 -25.25
C ASP A 20 -4.24 -21.15 -26.76
N PRO A 21 -4.82 -20.30 -27.62
CA PRO A 21 -4.81 -20.52 -29.08
C PRO A 21 -3.42 -20.29 -29.72
N GLY A 22 -2.49 -19.65 -29.01
CA GLY A 22 -1.15 -19.31 -29.50
C GLY A 22 -0.04 -19.68 -28.50
N ASP A 23 1.23 -19.41 -28.87
CA ASP A 23 2.37 -19.72 -28.01
C ASP A 23 2.48 -18.73 -26.82
N ILE A 24 2.28 -19.27 -25.62
CA ILE A 24 2.39 -18.51 -24.37
C ILE A 24 3.80 -17.94 -24.15
N ASN A 25 4.86 -18.57 -24.68
CA ASN A 25 6.22 -18.08 -24.48
C ASN A 25 6.46 -16.75 -25.21
N ALA A 26 5.85 -16.57 -26.39
CA ALA A 26 5.88 -15.30 -27.10
C ALA A 26 5.21 -14.20 -26.27
N THR A 27 4.05 -14.49 -25.67
CA THR A 27 3.34 -13.56 -24.77
C THR A 27 4.16 -13.24 -23.52
N ILE A 28 4.81 -14.22 -22.90
CA ILE A 28 5.68 -13.98 -21.74
C ILE A 28 6.85 -13.05 -22.10
N ASN A 29 7.47 -13.25 -23.26
CA ASN A 29 8.55 -12.39 -23.72
C ASN A 29 8.05 -10.96 -24.01
N MET A 30 6.84 -10.83 -24.57
CA MET A 30 6.18 -9.55 -24.79
C MET A 30 5.90 -8.82 -23.45
N LEU A 31 5.35 -9.52 -22.46
CA LEU A 31 5.12 -8.96 -21.11
C LEU A 31 6.42 -8.46 -20.47
N LYS A 32 7.50 -9.23 -20.62
CA LYS A 32 8.83 -8.82 -20.16
C LYS A 32 9.33 -7.56 -20.87
N SER A 33 9.12 -7.46 -22.18
CA SER A 33 9.51 -6.25 -22.95
C SER A 33 8.73 -4.99 -22.53
N TYR A 34 7.48 -5.17 -22.07
CA TYR A 34 6.66 -4.08 -21.55
C TYR A 34 6.90 -3.76 -20.07
N GLY A 35 7.80 -4.50 -19.40
CA GLY A 35 8.10 -4.33 -17.98
C GLY A 35 6.91 -4.65 -17.07
N ILE A 36 6.08 -5.63 -17.45
CA ILE A 36 4.91 -6.04 -16.67
C ILE A 36 5.30 -7.19 -15.75
N ARG A 37 5.08 -7.00 -14.44
CA ARG A 37 5.26 -8.02 -13.41
C ARG A 37 3.97 -8.85 -13.30
N CYS A 38 4.08 -10.16 -13.39
CA CYS A 38 2.94 -11.06 -13.25
C CYS A 38 3.15 -12.00 -12.07
N SER A 39 2.27 -11.93 -11.07
CA SER A 39 2.19 -12.89 -9.98
C SER A 39 1.02 -13.85 -10.22
N VAL A 40 1.17 -15.11 -9.80
CA VAL A 40 0.12 -16.13 -9.97
C VAL A 40 -0.11 -16.85 -8.65
N ILE A 41 -1.37 -16.98 -8.27
CA ILE A 41 -1.83 -17.80 -7.14
C ILE A 41 -2.59 -18.98 -7.74
N SER A 42 -2.04 -20.19 -7.63
CA SER A 42 -2.58 -21.42 -8.20
C SER A 42 -3.33 -22.25 -7.17
N LEU A 43 -4.48 -22.82 -7.54
CA LEU A 43 -5.22 -23.75 -6.70
C LEU A 43 -4.55 -25.13 -6.71
N ALA A 44 -4.17 -25.62 -5.53
CA ALA A 44 -3.70 -26.98 -5.20
C ALA A 44 -2.44 -27.52 -5.91
N ALA A 45 -2.12 -27.07 -7.13
CA ALA A 45 -1.00 -27.61 -7.90
C ALA A 45 -0.18 -26.54 -8.62
N GLU A 46 1.07 -26.90 -8.89
CA GLU A 46 1.99 -26.07 -9.66
C GLU A 46 1.84 -26.32 -11.16
N VAL A 47 1.45 -25.27 -11.90
CA VAL A 47 1.45 -25.29 -13.37
C VAL A 47 2.77 -24.75 -13.91
N ARG A 48 3.53 -25.57 -14.64
CA ARG A 48 4.85 -25.20 -15.18
C ARG A 48 4.84 -23.93 -16.03
N ALA A 49 3.79 -23.71 -16.82
CA ALA A 49 3.63 -22.52 -17.65
C ALA A 49 3.53 -21.25 -16.78
N CYS A 50 2.69 -21.27 -15.75
CA CYS A 50 2.51 -20.17 -14.80
C CYS A 50 3.79 -19.90 -14.00
N LYS A 51 4.51 -20.93 -13.56
CA LYS A 51 5.82 -20.75 -12.87
C LYS A 51 6.89 -20.17 -13.78
N THR A 52 6.84 -20.49 -15.07
CA THR A 52 7.77 -19.91 -16.06
C THR A 52 7.44 -18.45 -16.33
N LEU A 53 6.15 -18.10 -16.38
CA LEU A 53 5.66 -16.73 -16.47
C LEU A 53 6.17 -15.87 -15.30
N THR A 54 5.91 -16.27 -14.05
CA THR A 54 6.29 -15.50 -12.86
C THR A 54 7.80 -15.33 -12.75
N LYS A 55 8.59 -16.40 -12.99
CA LYS A 55 10.06 -16.33 -12.99
C LYS A 55 10.63 -15.39 -14.04
N LYS A 56 10.02 -15.32 -15.24
CA LYS A 56 10.50 -14.46 -16.32
C LYS A 56 10.12 -12.99 -16.13
N THR A 57 8.97 -12.72 -15.52
CA THR A 57 8.45 -11.36 -15.25
C THR A 57 8.87 -10.81 -13.89
N GLY A 58 9.46 -11.64 -13.01
CA GLY A 58 9.89 -11.22 -11.67
C GLY A 58 8.75 -11.11 -10.65
N GLY A 59 7.64 -11.82 -10.87
CA GLY A 59 6.53 -11.89 -9.93
C GLY A 59 6.59 -13.10 -9.00
N ALA A 60 5.63 -13.18 -8.08
CA ALA A 60 5.53 -14.25 -7.09
C ALA A 60 4.64 -15.40 -7.61
N PHE A 61 4.94 -16.64 -7.18
CA PHE A 61 4.11 -17.81 -7.47
C PHE A 61 3.73 -18.49 -6.16
N GLY A 62 2.44 -18.54 -5.85
CA GLY A 62 1.90 -19.21 -4.67
C GLY A 62 1.01 -20.38 -5.05
N VAL A 63 1.02 -21.45 -4.26
CA VAL A 63 0.07 -22.57 -4.37
C VAL A 63 -0.77 -22.62 -3.12
N ILE A 64 -2.09 -22.57 -3.28
CA ILE A 64 -3.04 -22.61 -2.18
C ILE A 64 -3.07 -24.02 -1.59
N LEU A 65 -2.90 -24.11 -0.27
CA LEU A 65 -2.99 -25.36 0.51
C LEU A 65 -4.32 -25.42 1.26
N ASP A 66 -4.65 -24.33 1.94
CA ASP A 66 -5.82 -24.13 2.77
C ASP A 66 -6.34 -22.69 2.63
N ASP A 67 -7.52 -22.43 3.20
CA ASP A 67 -8.15 -21.11 3.16
C ASP A 67 -7.38 -20.05 3.94
N GLY A 68 -6.66 -20.43 5.01
CA GLY A 68 -5.78 -19.52 5.74
C GLY A 68 -4.61 -19.09 4.87
N HIS A 69 -3.89 -20.05 4.30
CA HIS A 69 -2.78 -19.77 3.38
C HIS A 69 -3.21 -18.97 2.15
N PHE A 70 -4.44 -19.15 1.63
CA PHE A 70 -4.93 -18.31 0.54
C PHE A 70 -5.05 -16.83 0.95
N ARG A 71 -5.56 -16.56 2.16
CA ARG A 71 -5.62 -15.19 2.69
C ARG A 71 -4.22 -14.61 2.85
N ASP A 72 -3.28 -15.40 3.36
CA ASP A 72 -1.89 -14.96 3.54
C ASP A 72 -1.25 -14.58 2.19
N LEU A 73 -1.43 -15.40 1.15
CA LEU A 73 -0.94 -15.12 -0.21
C LEU A 73 -1.58 -13.86 -0.81
N LEU A 74 -2.85 -13.60 -0.51
CA LEU A 74 -3.51 -12.35 -0.92
C LEU A 74 -2.95 -11.15 -0.15
N HIS A 75 -2.73 -11.30 1.15
CA HIS A 75 -2.18 -10.25 2.01
C HIS A 75 -0.74 -9.86 1.60
N GLU A 76 0.08 -10.81 1.16
CA GLU A 76 1.42 -10.51 0.61
C GLU A 76 1.36 -9.53 -0.59
N HIS A 77 0.28 -9.57 -1.37
CA HIS A 77 0.08 -8.69 -2.52
C HIS A 77 -0.62 -7.36 -2.19
N VAL A 78 -1.05 -7.16 -0.94
CA VAL A 78 -1.61 -5.88 -0.49
C VAL A 78 -0.48 -4.85 -0.33
N GLU A 79 0.69 -5.29 0.13
CA GLU A 79 1.86 -4.44 0.24
C GLU A 79 2.47 -4.18 -1.14
N PRO A 80 2.79 -2.92 -1.47
CA PRO A 80 3.39 -2.61 -2.76
C PRO A 80 4.78 -3.27 -2.83
N PRO A 81 5.04 -4.12 -3.82
CA PRO A 81 6.29 -4.84 -3.85
C PRO A 81 7.45 -3.90 -4.21
N PRO A 82 8.69 -4.22 -3.79
CA PRO A 82 9.84 -3.40 -4.12
C PRO A 82 10.05 -3.35 -5.64
N MET A 83 10.24 -2.15 -6.16
CA MET A 83 10.52 -1.91 -7.57
C MET A 83 11.99 -2.17 -7.86
N SER A 84 12.32 -2.65 -9.07
CA SER A 84 13.72 -2.79 -9.46
C SER A 84 14.40 -1.42 -9.50
N VAL A 85 15.66 -1.35 -9.08
CA VAL A 85 16.49 -0.12 -9.04
C VAL A 85 16.56 0.61 -10.40
N ALA A 86 16.32 -0.10 -11.51
CA ALA A 86 16.34 0.45 -12.86
C ALA A 86 15.04 1.15 -13.29
N ALA A 87 14.05 1.29 -12.40
CA ALA A 87 12.79 1.92 -12.75
C ALA A 87 12.91 3.44 -12.83
N GLU A 88 12.30 4.02 -13.88
CA GLU A 88 12.27 5.46 -14.10
C GLU A 88 11.35 6.14 -13.07
N SER A 89 11.93 6.91 -12.14
CA SER A 89 11.16 7.82 -11.30
C SER A 89 10.87 9.10 -12.08
N SER A 90 9.61 9.33 -12.45
CA SER A 90 9.18 10.60 -13.04
C SER A 90 8.29 11.36 -12.08
N LEU A 91 8.52 12.66 -11.93
CA LEU A 91 7.66 13.52 -11.13
C LEU A 91 6.35 13.78 -11.87
N ILE A 92 5.23 13.45 -11.25
CA ILE A 92 3.89 13.68 -11.80
C ILE A 92 3.24 14.89 -11.15
N GLN A 93 2.55 15.69 -11.98
CA GLN A 93 1.74 16.78 -11.45
C GLN A 93 0.45 16.19 -10.87
N MET A 94 0.23 16.44 -9.58
CA MET A 94 -1.01 16.09 -8.87
C MET A 94 -1.79 17.35 -8.49
N GLY A 95 -3.11 17.27 -8.48
CA GLY A 95 -4.00 18.32 -8.00
C GLY A 95 -4.56 17.98 -6.62
N PHE A 96 -4.44 18.92 -5.67
CA PHE A 96 -5.07 18.84 -4.35
C PHE A 96 -6.30 19.78 -4.32
N PRO A 97 -7.49 19.28 -4.66
CA PRO A 97 -8.70 20.10 -4.60
C PRO A 97 -9.12 20.39 -3.16
N GLN A 98 -9.72 21.56 -2.97
CA GLN A 98 -10.55 21.83 -1.82
C GLN A 98 -12.00 21.42 -2.12
N ARG A 99 -12.70 20.96 -1.09
CA ARG A 99 -14.12 20.65 -1.19
C ARG A 99 -14.91 21.94 -1.00
N ASN A 100 -15.63 22.36 -2.04
CA ASN A 100 -16.52 23.51 -1.96
C ASN A 100 -17.98 23.06 -1.90
N GLN A 101 -18.75 23.75 -1.08
CA GLN A 101 -20.21 23.69 -1.09
C GLN A 101 -20.67 25.00 -1.74
N GLU A 102 -21.30 24.89 -2.89
CA GLU A 102 -21.91 26.02 -3.59
C GLU A 102 -23.39 26.07 -3.24
N GLU A 103 -24.03 27.25 -3.24
CA GLU A 103 -25.48 27.33 -2.99
C GLU A 103 -26.31 26.76 -4.14
N HIS A 104 -25.73 26.68 -5.34
CA HIS A 104 -26.39 26.18 -6.54
C HIS A 104 -25.89 24.79 -6.93
N SER A 105 -26.83 23.92 -7.30
CA SER A 105 -26.50 22.58 -7.79
C SER A 105 -25.89 22.65 -9.18
N ALA A 106 -24.66 22.18 -9.32
CA ALA A 106 -23.93 22.14 -10.58
C ALA A 106 -23.70 20.69 -11.03
N MET A 107 -23.68 20.49 -12.35
CA MET A 107 -23.31 19.21 -12.97
C MET A 107 -21.80 19.02 -12.87
N CYS A 108 -21.33 17.80 -12.58
CA CYS A 108 -19.91 17.49 -12.72
C CYS A 108 -19.58 17.10 -14.17
N LEU A 109 -18.35 17.40 -14.60
CA LEU A 109 -17.85 16.90 -15.89
C LEU A 109 -17.56 15.38 -15.85
N CYS A 110 -17.44 14.81 -14.64
CA CYS A 110 -17.11 13.42 -14.41
C CYS A 110 -18.15 12.41 -14.92
N HIS A 111 -19.41 12.83 -15.07
CA HIS A 111 -20.53 12.00 -15.51
C HIS A 111 -21.19 12.55 -16.78
N ALA A 112 -20.53 13.45 -17.51
CA ALA A 112 -21.07 14.02 -18.74
C ALA A 112 -21.31 12.93 -19.81
N ASP A 113 -20.48 11.88 -19.83
CA ASP A 113 -20.56 10.77 -20.78
C ASP A 113 -21.60 9.68 -20.38
N ASP A 114 -21.95 9.59 -19.09
CA ASP A 114 -22.88 8.60 -18.55
C ASP A 114 -24.09 9.30 -17.90
N PRO A 115 -25.17 9.56 -18.65
CA PRO A 115 -26.33 10.30 -18.17
C PRO A 115 -27.05 9.61 -17.00
N SER A 116 -26.81 8.32 -16.78
CA SER A 116 -27.41 7.56 -15.67
C SER A 116 -26.77 7.89 -14.30
N LYS A 117 -25.51 8.32 -14.30
CA LYS A 117 -24.76 8.70 -13.09
C LYS A 117 -24.68 10.21 -12.87
N CYS A 118 -25.27 10.99 -13.79
CA CYS A 118 -25.24 12.44 -13.76
C CYS A 118 -26.18 12.99 -12.67
N LYS A 119 -25.65 13.05 -11.44
CA LYS A 119 -26.33 13.63 -10.28
C LYS A 119 -25.92 15.09 -10.14
N LEU A 120 -26.90 15.99 -10.11
CA LEU A 120 -26.68 17.37 -9.68
C LEU A 120 -26.27 17.36 -8.21
N SER A 121 -25.09 17.89 -7.93
CA SER A 121 -24.56 17.96 -6.57
C SER A 121 -24.26 19.41 -6.20
N THR A 122 -24.68 19.77 -4.99
CA THR A 122 -24.43 21.08 -4.38
C THR A 122 -22.97 21.17 -3.91
N GLY A 123 -22.38 20.05 -3.46
CA GLY A 123 -20.97 19.96 -3.08
C GLY A 123 -20.12 19.17 -4.07
N GLY A 124 -18.86 19.54 -4.21
CA GLY A 124 -17.88 18.82 -5.03
C GLY A 124 -16.45 19.31 -4.83
N TYR A 125 -15.53 18.69 -5.57
CA TYR A 125 -14.12 19.05 -5.61
C TYR A 125 -13.83 19.87 -6.86
N ILE A 126 -13.15 21.00 -6.70
CA ILE A 126 -12.82 21.89 -7.82
C ILE A 126 -11.40 21.60 -8.30
N CYS A 127 -11.24 21.38 -9.60
CA CYS A 127 -9.92 21.22 -10.20
C CYS A 127 -9.11 22.52 -10.12
N PRO A 128 -7.88 22.54 -9.58
CA PRO A 128 -7.08 23.76 -9.48
C PRO A 128 -6.60 24.28 -10.84
N LYS A 129 -6.60 23.44 -11.90
CA LYS A 129 -6.11 23.82 -13.23
C LYS A 129 -7.21 24.33 -14.16
N CYS A 130 -8.34 23.63 -14.22
CA CYS A 130 -9.45 23.99 -15.13
C CYS A 130 -10.73 24.42 -14.41
N LEU A 131 -10.73 24.46 -13.08
CA LEU A 131 -11.87 24.88 -12.24
C LEU A 131 -13.15 24.05 -12.40
N ASN A 132 -13.08 22.89 -13.09
CA ASN A 132 -14.22 22.01 -13.24
C ASN A 132 -14.50 21.23 -11.96
N LYS A 133 -15.80 21.03 -11.70
CA LYS A 133 -16.33 20.25 -10.58
C LYS A 133 -16.21 18.75 -10.83
N CYS A 134 -15.70 18.04 -9.84
CA CYS A 134 -15.59 16.58 -9.77
C CYS A 134 -16.33 16.07 -8.53
N CYS A 135 -17.05 14.95 -8.63
CA CYS A 135 -17.85 14.43 -7.51
C CYS A 135 -17.01 13.72 -6.45
N GLU A 136 -16.03 12.92 -6.87
CA GLU A 136 -15.30 12.00 -5.98
C GLU A 136 -13.78 12.06 -6.24
N LEU A 137 -13.01 11.73 -5.20
CA LEU A 137 -11.56 11.59 -5.25
C LEU A 137 -11.18 10.18 -4.76
N PRO A 138 -10.12 9.56 -5.30
CA PRO A 138 -9.22 10.07 -6.33
C PRO A 138 -9.79 9.90 -7.75
N THR A 139 -9.66 10.91 -8.60
CA THR A 139 -10.15 10.87 -10.00
C THR A 139 -9.24 11.67 -10.93
N GLU A 140 -9.12 11.26 -12.20
CA GLU A 140 -8.46 12.08 -13.22
C GLU A 140 -9.46 13.08 -13.84
N CYS A 141 -9.09 14.36 -13.90
CA CYS A 141 -9.95 15.38 -14.48
C CYS A 141 -10.05 15.21 -16.01
N LYS A 142 -11.25 14.89 -16.53
CA LYS A 142 -11.49 14.67 -17.96
C LYS A 142 -11.19 15.85 -18.88
N SER A 143 -11.19 17.07 -18.35
CA SER A 143 -10.90 18.28 -19.15
C SER A 143 -9.40 18.57 -19.28
N CYS A 144 -8.60 18.35 -18.23
CA CYS A 144 -7.19 18.76 -18.20
C CYS A 144 -6.18 17.62 -17.99
N GLY A 145 -6.64 16.39 -17.74
CA GLY A 145 -5.82 15.21 -17.48
C GLY A 145 -5.09 15.22 -16.13
N LEU A 146 -5.38 16.18 -15.25
CA LEU A 146 -4.73 16.26 -13.95
C LEU A 146 -5.31 15.21 -12.99
N THR A 147 -4.43 14.40 -12.38
CA THR A 147 -4.83 13.44 -11.34
C THR A 147 -5.15 14.18 -10.05
N MET A 148 -6.40 14.07 -9.60
CA MET A 148 -6.91 14.73 -8.41
C MET A 148 -6.88 13.76 -7.23
N VAL A 149 -6.14 14.12 -6.19
CA VAL A 149 -5.95 13.27 -5.00
C VAL A 149 -6.11 14.13 -3.75
N SER A 150 -6.59 13.55 -2.65
CA SER A 150 -6.61 14.25 -1.36
C SER A 150 -5.27 14.04 -0.66
N ALA A 151 -4.77 15.06 0.05
CA ALA A 151 -3.54 14.93 0.85
C ALA A 151 -3.62 13.75 1.85
N PRO A 152 -4.76 13.48 2.52
CA PRO A 152 -4.91 12.31 3.38
C PRO A 152 -4.76 10.95 2.67
N HIS A 153 -5.14 10.83 1.40
CA HIS A 153 -4.97 9.57 0.66
C HIS A 153 -3.49 9.28 0.39
N LEU A 154 -2.71 10.30 0.04
CA LEU A 154 -1.26 10.16 -0.07
C LEU A 154 -0.63 9.89 1.30
N ALA A 155 -1.11 10.57 2.34
CA ALA A 155 -0.57 10.41 3.69
C ALA A 155 -0.69 8.97 4.21
N ARG A 156 -1.78 8.27 3.91
CA ARG A 156 -1.93 6.85 4.25
C ARG A 156 -0.91 5.96 3.54
N SER A 157 -0.48 6.34 2.33
CA SER A 157 0.55 5.59 1.59
C SER A 157 1.93 5.76 2.22
N PHE A 158 2.18 6.83 2.99
CA PHE A 158 3.45 6.99 3.72
C PHE A 158 3.70 5.91 4.77
N LEU A 159 2.64 5.26 5.28
CA LEU A 159 2.77 4.17 6.26
C LEU A 159 3.58 2.99 5.70
N HIS A 160 3.47 2.73 4.39
CA HIS A 160 4.25 1.69 3.72
C HIS A 160 5.65 2.17 3.29
N ILE A 161 5.89 3.49 3.23
CA ILE A 161 7.17 4.06 2.81
C ILE A 161 8.13 4.15 4.01
N PHE A 162 7.60 4.38 5.21
CA PHE A 162 8.37 4.46 6.45
C PHE A 162 7.73 3.56 7.51
N PRO A 163 7.90 2.23 7.39
CA PRO A 163 7.38 1.31 8.40
C PRO A 163 8.06 1.55 9.75
N LEU A 164 7.33 1.27 10.82
CA LEU A 164 7.88 1.32 12.17
C LEU A 164 8.91 0.19 12.35
N ASP A 165 10.11 0.55 12.82
CA ASP A 165 11.15 -0.44 13.12
C ASP A 165 10.68 -1.41 14.21
N PRO A 166 10.93 -2.73 14.04
CA PRO A 166 10.55 -3.71 15.03
C PRO A 166 11.25 -3.42 16.37
N PHE A 167 10.46 -3.50 17.44
CA PHE A 167 10.93 -3.28 18.80
C PHE A 167 11.88 -4.41 19.24
N GLU A 168 12.78 -4.07 20.15
CA GLU A 168 13.72 -5.02 20.74
C GLU A 168 13.03 -5.81 21.85
N GLU A 169 13.08 -7.14 21.75
CA GLU A 169 12.53 -8.05 22.75
C GLU A 169 13.49 -8.15 23.96
N LEU A 170 13.00 -7.72 25.12
CA LEU A 170 13.70 -7.80 26.39
C LEU A 170 13.04 -8.82 27.33
N PRO A 171 13.81 -9.42 28.26
CA PRO A 171 13.25 -10.32 29.26
C PRO A 171 12.24 -9.61 30.17
N ALA A 172 11.29 -10.37 30.71
CA ALA A 172 10.26 -9.86 31.59
C ALA A 172 10.84 -9.08 32.79
N ALA A 173 10.33 -7.87 32.99
CA ALA A 173 10.66 -7.01 34.12
C ALA A 173 9.40 -6.23 34.54
N ASP A 174 9.28 -5.96 35.84
CA ASP A 174 8.14 -5.26 36.41
C ASP A 174 8.13 -3.79 35.96
N ILE A 175 7.33 -3.50 34.94
CA ILE A 175 7.33 -2.21 34.23
C ILE A 175 5.89 -1.81 33.92
N LEU A 176 5.61 -0.50 33.93
CA LEU A 176 4.36 0.05 33.40
C LEU A 176 4.49 0.29 31.90
N CYS A 177 3.58 -0.27 31.10
CA CYS A 177 3.54 -0.08 29.66
C CYS A 177 3.19 1.39 29.33
N PHE A 178 4.01 2.06 28.53
CA PHE A 178 3.79 3.46 28.16
C PHE A 178 2.50 3.69 27.32
N GLY A 179 2.04 2.66 26.59
CA GLY A 179 0.89 2.79 25.70
C GLY A 179 -0.47 2.61 26.39
N CYS A 180 -0.56 1.72 27.38
CA CYS A 180 -1.82 1.35 28.02
C CYS A 180 -1.82 1.51 29.55
N ASP A 181 -0.71 1.97 30.13
CA ASP A 181 -0.46 2.12 31.57
C ASP A 181 -0.73 0.85 32.41
N ARG A 182 -0.79 -0.33 31.75
CA ARG A 182 -0.93 -1.61 32.45
C ARG A 182 0.43 -2.07 32.98
N PRO A 183 0.50 -2.56 34.23
CA PRO A 183 1.70 -3.19 34.74
C PRO A 183 1.94 -4.52 34.02
N VAL A 184 3.13 -4.66 33.46
CA VAL A 184 3.64 -5.92 32.92
C VAL A 184 4.49 -6.54 34.02
N THR A 185 4.00 -7.63 34.60
CA THR A 185 4.70 -8.40 35.62
C THR A 185 5.31 -9.66 35.02
N VAL A 186 6.32 -10.22 35.68
CA VAL A 186 6.97 -11.48 35.25
C VAL A 186 5.99 -12.65 35.08
N ASP A 187 4.90 -12.65 35.85
CA ASP A 187 3.86 -13.70 35.78
C ASP A 187 2.89 -13.53 34.60
N SER A 188 2.74 -12.31 34.07
CA SER A 188 1.74 -11.99 33.05
C SER A 188 2.28 -11.99 31.62
N ALA A 189 3.56 -11.69 31.43
CA ALA A 189 4.19 -11.73 30.10
C ALA A 189 5.65 -12.17 30.17
N LYS A 190 6.08 -12.96 29.17
CA LYS A 190 7.47 -13.46 29.08
C LYS A 190 8.45 -12.41 28.54
N HIS A 191 7.97 -11.46 27.73
CA HIS A 191 8.79 -10.47 27.05
C HIS A 191 8.19 -9.08 27.16
N VAL A 192 9.07 -8.09 27.14
CA VAL A 192 8.75 -6.65 27.06
C VAL A 192 9.38 -6.10 25.79
N TYR A 193 8.67 -5.24 25.08
CA TYR A 193 9.12 -4.70 23.80
C TYR A 193 9.64 -3.28 23.99
N MET A 194 10.86 -2.99 23.56
CA MET A 194 11.49 -1.68 23.69
C MET A 194 11.72 -1.02 22.35
N CYS A 195 11.29 0.24 22.20
CA CYS A 195 11.57 1.02 21.00
C CYS A 195 13.05 1.45 20.96
N LYS A 196 13.72 1.25 19.82
CA LYS A 196 15.15 1.59 19.63
C LYS A 196 15.46 3.09 19.72
N MET A 197 14.49 3.94 19.36
CA MET A 197 14.69 5.40 19.29
C MET A 197 14.39 6.09 20.62
N CYS A 198 13.19 5.88 21.17
CA CYS A 198 12.76 6.56 22.40
C CYS A 198 13.05 5.75 23.69
N ARG A 199 13.45 4.47 23.57
CA ARG A 199 13.70 3.54 24.68
C ARG A 199 12.50 3.33 25.64
N TYR A 200 11.30 3.76 25.26
CA TYR A 200 10.08 3.40 25.98
C TYR A 200 9.73 1.93 25.79
N ARG A 201 9.03 1.38 26.78
CA ARG A 201 8.71 -0.04 26.91
C ARG A 201 7.20 -0.26 26.75
N PHE A 202 6.86 -1.30 25.99
CA PHE A 202 5.50 -1.65 25.59
C PHE A 202 5.20 -3.12 25.91
N CYS A 203 3.94 -3.43 26.16
CA CYS A 203 3.44 -4.81 26.24
C CYS A 203 3.17 -5.37 24.83
N LEU A 204 2.96 -6.68 24.72
CA LEU A 204 2.67 -7.37 23.45
C LEU A 204 1.46 -6.76 22.71
N GLU A 205 0.36 -6.49 23.42
CA GLU A 205 -0.86 -5.93 22.80
C GLU A 205 -0.59 -4.56 22.19
N CYS A 206 0.17 -3.71 22.90
CA CYS A 206 0.57 -2.40 22.39
C CYS A 206 1.54 -2.55 21.22
N ASP A 207 2.51 -3.47 21.29
CA ASP A 207 3.44 -3.72 20.21
C ASP A 207 2.72 -4.10 18.90
N LEU A 208 1.80 -5.07 18.96
CA LEU A 208 0.97 -5.48 17.82
C LEU A 208 0.14 -4.31 17.28
N PHE A 209 -0.55 -3.57 18.16
CA PHE A 209 -1.36 -2.43 17.76
C PHE A 209 -0.55 -1.34 17.06
N LEU A 210 0.67 -1.07 17.54
CA LEU A 210 1.56 -0.06 16.98
C LEU A 210 2.12 -0.48 15.62
N HIS A 211 2.40 -1.75 15.40
CA HIS A 211 2.94 -2.24 14.13
C HIS A 211 1.88 -2.52 13.07
N GLU A 212 0.67 -2.97 13.44
CA GLU A 212 -0.39 -3.35 12.48
C GLU A 212 -1.38 -2.23 12.15
N ILE A 213 -1.66 -1.33 13.10
CA ILE A 213 -2.74 -0.33 12.95
C ILE A 213 -2.19 1.09 12.94
N LEU A 214 -1.39 1.45 13.96
CA LEU A 214 -0.95 2.84 14.11
C LEU A 214 0.26 3.18 13.22
N HIS A 215 1.11 2.18 12.93
CA HIS A 215 2.39 2.28 12.23
C HIS A 215 3.29 3.45 12.71
N SER A 216 3.19 3.82 13.99
CA SER A 216 3.94 4.92 14.58
C SER A 216 4.08 4.72 16.08
N CYS A 217 5.26 5.00 16.62
CA CYS A 217 5.48 4.93 18.07
C CYS A 217 5.02 6.23 18.76
N PRO A 218 4.11 6.16 19.75
CA PRO A 218 3.66 7.33 20.51
C PRO A 218 4.80 7.97 21.30
N GLY A 219 5.75 7.16 21.78
CA GLY A 219 6.93 7.64 22.50
C GLY A 219 7.80 8.60 21.67
N CYS A 220 8.08 8.22 20.41
CA CYS A 220 8.83 9.07 19.48
C CYS A 220 8.11 10.38 19.13
N SER A 221 6.77 10.40 19.22
CA SER A 221 5.96 11.59 18.94
C SER A 221 5.96 12.58 20.11
N VAL A 222 6.06 12.08 21.34
CA VAL A 222 6.05 12.91 22.57
C VAL A 222 7.44 13.46 22.87
N THR A 223 8.48 12.64 22.73
CA THR A 223 9.88 13.06 22.87
C THR A 223 10.55 13.01 21.51
N PRO A 224 10.55 14.12 20.74
CA PRO A 224 11.36 14.18 19.54
C PRO A 224 12.83 13.99 19.96
N VAL A 225 13.49 13.03 19.32
CA VAL A 225 14.88 12.65 19.57
C VAL A 225 15.74 13.92 19.51
N THR A 226 16.43 14.26 20.61
CA THR A 226 17.47 15.30 20.56
C THR A 226 18.56 14.82 19.62
N SER A 227 18.90 15.66 18.64
CA SER A 227 19.79 15.42 17.51
C SER A 227 21.27 15.16 17.87
N SER A 228 21.56 14.20 18.75
CA SER A 228 22.92 13.77 19.08
C SER A 228 23.27 12.37 18.57
N ASP A 229 22.29 11.59 18.08
CA ASP A 229 22.49 10.21 17.62
C ASP A 229 22.24 10.03 16.10
N THR A 230 22.38 11.10 15.30
CA THR A 230 22.06 11.14 13.86
C THR A 230 23.06 10.46 12.92
N THR A 231 23.94 9.57 13.39
CA THR A 231 24.90 8.87 12.51
C THR A 231 24.36 7.63 11.80
N PHE A 232 23.13 7.18 12.07
CA PHE A 232 22.63 5.90 11.50
C PHE A 232 21.54 6.00 10.42
N ILE A 233 21.01 7.18 10.10
CA ILE A 233 19.91 7.31 9.11
C ILE A 233 20.43 7.64 7.69
N ALA A 234 21.73 7.88 7.52
CA ALA A 234 22.31 8.24 6.22
C ALA A 234 23.07 7.09 5.53
N GLN A 235 22.64 5.83 5.66
CA GLN A 235 23.14 4.72 4.82
C GLN A 235 22.05 3.66 4.60
N ASN A 236 21.12 3.93 3.68
CA ASN A 236 20.62 2.96 2.68
C ASN A 236 19.69 3.66 1.69
#